data_AF-A0A4Y2RI16-F1
#
_entry.id   AF-A0A4Y2RI16-F1
#
_cell.length_a   1.000
_cell.length_b   1.000
_cell.length_c   1.000
_cell.angle_alpha   90.00
_cell.angle_beta   90.00
_cell.angle_gamma   90.00
#
_symmetry.space_group_name_H-M   'P 1'
#
loop_
_entity.id
_entity.type
_entity.pdbx_description
1 polymer ?
#
loop_
_entity_poly.entity_id
_entity_poly.type
_entity_poly.pdbx_seq_one_letter_code
_entity_poly.pdbx_strand_id
1 'polypeptide(L)'
;MLTPSTLLPKLILQDLWKSHFSWEEELPFTFVDKFSKWLNEMYLLKDVTLPRFMNFNETSELHVFVDACKGAYAVCVFVRSEVEGESKVRLIRAKNRVAPLKSLSIPRLELMACFIGARLVNSVIKAIDP
;
A
#
# COMPACT_ATOMS: atom_id res chain seq x y z
N MET A 1 5.57 6.60 5.40
CA MET A 1 4.74 5.62 4.65
C MET A 1 4.31 6.28 3.35
N LEU A 2 4.75 5.76 2.21
CA LEU A 2 4.42 6.25 0.86
C LEU A 2 3.59 5.23 0.07
N THR A 3 3.07 4.21 0.75
CA THR A 3 2.47 3.04 0.10
C THR A 3 1.37 3.44 -0.91
N PRO A 4 0.37 4.26 -0.56
CA PRO A 4 -0.68 4.65 -1.51
C PRO A 4 -0.12 5.36 -2.75
N SER A 5 0.79 6.32 -2.57
CA SER A 5 1.35 7.11 -3.68
C SER A 5 2.23 6.28 -4.61
N THR A 6 2.83 5.19 -4.15
CA THR A 6 3.65 4.31 -5.01
C THR A 6 2.86 3.33 -5.86
N LEU A 7 1.53 3.22 -5.72
CA LEU A 7 0.76 2.21 -6.47
C LEU A 7 0.69 2.55 -7.98
N LEU A 8 0.31 3.79 -8.28
CA LEU A 8 0.13 4.26 -9.66
C LEU A 8 1.39 4.09 -10.53
N PRO A 9 2.60 4.54 -10.13
CA PRO A 9 3.80 4.35 -10.94
C PRO A 9 4.14 2.87 -11.14
N LYS A 10 3.83 1.98 -10.19
CA LYS A 10 4.02 0.54 -10.36
C LYS A 10 3.05 -0.06 -11.38
N LEU A 11 1.81 0.43 -11.44
CA LEU A 11 0.84 0.02 -12.46
C LEU A 11 1.27 0.49 -13.85
N ILE A 12 1.69 1.75 -13.96
CA ILE A 12 2.24 2.32 -15.21
C ILE A 12 3.42 1.47 -15.69
N LEU A 13 4.36 1.14 -14.81
CA LEU A 13 5.52 0.31 -15.14
C LEU A 13 5.12 -1.09 -15.61
N GLN A 14 4.15 -1.73 -14.94
CA GLN A 14 3.68 -3.04 -15.36
C GLN A 14 3.05 -2.99 -16.76
N ASP A 15 2.23 -1.98 -17.05
CA ASP A 15 1.59 -1.85 -18.35
C ASP A 15 2.61 -1.55 -19.46
N LEU A 16 3.64 -0.76 -19.16
CA LEU A 16 4.74 -0.50 -20.08
C LEU A 16 5.51 -1.78 -20.44
N TRP A 17 5.77 -2.65 -19.45
CA TRP A 17 6.40 -3.95 -19.70
C TRP A 17 5.53 -4.90 -20.55
N LYS A 18 4.20 -4.83 -20.42
CA LYS A 18 3.29 -5.61 -21.29
C LYS A 18 3.33 -5.15 -22.75
N SER A 19 3.72 -3.90 -23.00
CA SER A 19 3.82 -3.34 -24.34
C SER A 19 5.12 -3.69 -25.06
N HIS A 20 6.06 -4.38 -24.40
CA HIS A 20 7.30 -4.88 -25.00
C HIS A 20 8.18 -3.83 -25.69
N PHE A 21 8.19 -2.60 -25.17
CA PHE A 21 9.06 -1.54 -25.70
C PHE A 21 10.54 -1.89 -25.51
N SER A 22 11.35 -1.57 -26.53
CA SER A 22 12.81 -1.58 -26.42
C SER A 22 13.30 -0.41 -25.54
N TRP A 23 14.53 -0.51 -25.04
CA TRP A 23 15.15 0.56 -24.26
C TRP A 23 15.36 1.86 -25.06
N GLU A 24 15.54 1.74 -26.38
CA GLU A 24 15.78 2.86 -27.28
C GLU A 24 14.50 3.46 -27.88
N GLU A 25 13.35 2.82 -27.63
CA GLU A 25 12.07 3.29 -28.16
C GLU A 25 11.51 4.44 -27.32
N GLU A 26 11.05 5.50 -28.00
CA GLU A 26 10.34 6.58 -27.35
C GLU A 26 9.01 6.09 -26.78
N LEU A 27 8.73 6.46 -25.52
CA LEU A 27 7.49 6.08 -24.88
C LEU A 27 6.31 6.89 -25.45
N PRO A 28 5.16 6.24 -25.68
CA PRO A 28 3.95 6.96 -26.08
C PRO A 28 3.60 8.07 -25.09
N PHE A 29 3.14 9.20 -25.61
CA PHE A 29 2.72 10.36 -24.80
C PHE A 29 1.73 9.99 -23.68
N THR A 30 0.90 8.97 -23.89
CA THR A 30 -0.06 8.46 -22.89
C THR A 30 0.61 7.96 -21.61
N PHE A 31 1.77 7.32 -21.69
CA PHE A 31 2.52 6.85 -20.52
C PHE A 31 3.26 8.01 -19.85
N VAL A 32 3.86 8.88 -20.66
CA VAL A 32 4.58 10.08 -20.19
C VAL A 32 3.63 10.99 -19.42
N ASP A 33 2.49 11.36 -20.00
CA ASP A 33 1.48 12.22 -19.37
C ASP A 33 0.97 11.65 -18.04
N LYS A 34 0.65 10.34 -17.99
CA LYS A 34 0.22 9.67 -16.74
C LYS A 34 1.29 9.74 -15.66
N PHE A 35 2.54 9.45 -16.01
CA PHE A 35 3.65 9.48 -15.05
C PHE A 35 3.97 10.91 -14.61
N SER A 36 3.96 11.87 -15.53
CA SER A 36 4.15 13.29 -15.24
C SER A 36 3.06 13.85 -14.33
N LYS A 37 1.79 13.48 -14.54
CA LYS A 37 0.69 13.85 -13.63
C LYS A 37 0.94 13.33 -12.21
N TRP A 38 1.25 12.05 -12.07
CA TRP A 38 1.62 11.46 -10.78
C TRP A 38 2.80 12.20 -10.14
N LEU A 39 3.87 12.46 -10.90
CA LEU A 39 5.06 13.15 -10.41
C LEU A 39 4.73 14.57 -9.94
N ASN A 40 3.89 15.27 -10.69
CA ASN A 40 3.44 16.62 -10.37
C ASN A 40 2.54 16.66 -9.13
N GLU A 41 1.92 15.55 -8.71
CA GLU A 41 1.14 15.50 -7.46
C GLU A 41 2.00 15.14 -6.24
N MET A 42 3.26 14.71 -6.45
CA MET A 42 4.13 14.25 -5.36
C MET A 42 4.41 15.33 -4.31
N TYR A 43 4.39 16.61 -4.70
CA TYR A 43 4.59 17.70 -3.74
C TYR A 43 3.50 17.75 -2.67
N LEU A 44 2.28 17.26 -2.95
CA LEU A 44 1.16 17.24 -2.00
C LEU A 44 1.45 16.35 -0.79
N LEU A 45 2.39 15.40 -0.91
CA LEU A 45 2.80 14.56 0.22
C LEU A 45 3.48 15.35 1.35
N LYS A 46 3.97 16.57 1.07
CA LYS A 46 4.52 17.45 2.10
C LYS A 46 3.44 17.85 3.13
N ASP A 47 2.18 17.91 2.71
CA ASP A 47 1.05 18.33 3.53
C ASP A 47 0.41 17.13 4.27
N VAL A 48 0.82 15.90 3.95
CA VAL A 48 0.33 14.68 4.61
C VAL A 48 1.13 14.41 5.87
N THR A 49 0.51 14.64 7.02
CA THR A 49 1.10 14.33 8.33
C THR A 49 0.54 13.03 8.88
N LEU A 50 1.43 12.07 9.15
CA LEU A 50 1.11 10.82 9.83
C LEU A 50 1.79 10.80 11.21
N PRO A 51 1.02 10.74 12.30
CA PRO A 51 1.59 10.63 13.64
C PRO A 51 2.40 9.33 13.78
N ARG A 52 3.71 9.46 14.05
CA ARG A 52 4.63 8.31 14.17
C ARG A 52 4.60 7.65 15.55
N PHE A 53 4.34 8.43 16.60
CA PHE A 53 4.34 7.93 17.96
C PHE A 53 3.04 7.17 18.26
N MET A 54 3.19 5.98 18.82
CA MET A 54 2.10 5.06 19.13
C MET A 54 2.27 4.57 20.56
N ASN A 55 1.31 4.89 21.42
CA ASN A 55 1.23 4.32 22.76
C ASN A 55 0.55 2.96 22.63
N PHE A 56 1.35 1.91 22.76
CA PHE A 56 0.85 0.56 22.97
C PHE A 56 0.57 0.38 24.46
N ASN A 57 -0.57 -0.20 24.77
CA ASN A 57 -1.03 -0.54 26.11
C ASN A 57 -1.78 -1.88 26.07
N GLU A 58 -2.17 -2.39 27.23
CA GLU A 58 -2.84 -3.69 27.36
C GLU A 58 -4.17 -3.77 26.60
N THR A 59 -4.82 -2.62 26.35
CA THR A 59 -6.08 -2.52 25.59
C THR A 59 -5.86 -2.27 24.10
N SER A 60 -4.61 -2.29 23.63
CA SER A 60 -4.30 -2.02 22.22
C SER A 60 -4.70 -3.18 21.32
N GLU A 61 -5.39 -2.85 20.23
CA GLU A 61 -5.85 -3.80 19.23
C GLU A 61 -5.18 -3.51 17.89
N LEU A 62 -4.78 -4.58 17.20
CA LEU A 62 -4.31 -4.49 15.81
C LEU A 62 -5.46 -4.76 14.85
N HIS A 63 -5.77 -3.77 14.02
CA HIS A 63 -6.82 -3.85 13.00
C HIS A 63 -6.19 -3.95 11.62
N VAL A 64 -6.60 -4.95 10.85
CA VAL A 64 -5.97 -5.33 9.58
C VAL A 64 -7.01 -5.24 8.49
N PHE A 65 -6.81 -4.32 7.57
CA PHE A 65 -7.69 -4.15 6.43
C PHE A 65 -6.95 -4.56 5.17
N VAL A 66 -7.59 -5.39 4.38
CA VAL A 66 -7.06 -5.87 3.11
C VAL A 66 -8.07 -5.54 2.02
N ASP A 67 -7.56 -5.19 0.85
CA ASP A 67 -8.39 -4.90 -0.31
C ASP A 67 -7.69 -5.36 -1.58
N ALA A 68 -8.48 -5.69 -2.60
CA ALA A 68 -8.00 -6.16 -3.87
C ALA A 68 -8.87 -5.70 -5.03
N CYS A 69 -8.21 -5.29 -6.11
CA CYS A 69 -8.82 -4.97 -7.38
C CYS A 69 -8.07 -5.70 -8.50
N LYS A 70 -8.55 -5.58 -9.75
CA LYS A 70 -7.94 -6.25 -10.91
C LYS A 70 -6.45 -5.92 -11.10
N GLY A 71 -6.04 -4.69 -10.75
CA GLY A 71 -4.67 -4.23 -10.96
C GLY A 71 -3.74 -4.46 -9.77
N ALA A 72 -4.26 -4.61 -8.56
CA ALA A 72 -3.44 -4.59 -7.36
C ALA A 72 -4.17 -5.15 -6.15
N TYR A 73 -3.41 -5.46 -5.12
CA TYR A 73 -3.93 -5.83 -3.81
C TYR A 73 -3.06 -5.21 -2.72
N ALA A 74 -3.67 -4.87 -1.60
CA ALA A 74 -3.05 -4.09 -0.56
C ALA A 74 -3.52 -4.49 0.84
N VAL A 75 -2.73 -4.08 1.82
CA VAL A 75 -3.03 -4.20 3.24
C VAL A 75 -2.59 -2.94 3.97
N CYS A 76 -3.37 -2.54 4.97
CA CYS A 76 -2.98 -1.61 6.02
C CYS A 76 -3.25 -2.20 7.40
N VAL A 77 -2.35 -1.90 8.33
CA VAL A 77 -2.40 -2.32 9.73
C VAL A 77 -2.49 -1.05 10.57
N PHE A 78 -3.54 -0.95 11.35
CA PHE A 78 -3.75 0.11 12.32
C PHE A 78 -3.61 -0.44 13.74
N VAL A 79 -3.17 0.42 14.65
CA VAL A 79 -3.36 0.21 16.09
C VAL A 79 -4.52 1.08 16.53
N ARG A 80 -5.43 0.48 17.27
CA ARG A 80 -6.41 1.19 18.09
C ARG A 80 -5.96 1.06 19.54
N SER A 81 -5.78 2.17 20.23
CA SER A 81 -5.51 2.17 21.67
C SER A 81 -6.41 3.16 22.39
N GLU A 82 -6.75 2.84 23.63
CA GLU A 82 -7.51 3.74 24.49
C GLU A 82 -6.55 4.55 25.35
N VAL A 83 -6.59 5.86 25.24
CA VAL A 83 -5.74 6.79 25.99
C VAL A 83 -6.66 7.80 26.66
N GLU A 84 -6.67 7.83 27.99
CA GLU A 84 -7.47 8.78 28.78
C GLU A 84 -8.98 8.73 28.46
N GLY A 85 -9.51 7.52 28.15
CA GLY A 85 -10.92 7.33 27.78
C GLY A 85 -11.25 7.64 26.32
N GLU A 86 -10.26 8.05 25.51
CA GLU A 86 -10.42 8.26 24.07
C GLU A 86 -9.79 7.13 23.24
N SER A 87 -10.55 6.62 22.26
CA SER A 87 -10.03 5.69 21.28
C SER A 87 -9.22 6.43 20.20
N LYS A 88 -7.90 6.18 20.15
CA LYS A 88 -7.00 6.72 19.12
C LYS A 88 -6.63 5.62 18.14
N VAL A 89 -6.78 5.91 16.84
CA VAL A 89 -6.43 4.99 15.75
C VAL A 89 -5.26 5.56 14.98
N ARG A 90 -4.19 4.78 14.80
CA ARG A 90 -2.98 5.18 14.07
C ARG A 90 -2.56 4.12 13.09
N LEU A 91 -2.10 4.55 11.91
CA LEU A 91 -1.58 3.67 10.87
C LEU A 91 -0.15 3.24 11.22
N ILE A 92 0.06 1.94 11.46
CA ILE A 92 1.39 1.38 11.76
C ILE A 92 2.15 1.12 10.46
N ARG A 93 1.52 0.38 9.55
CA ARG A 93 2.20 -0.11 8.34
C ARG A 93 1.19 -0.41 7.25
N ALA A 94 1.60 -0.22 6.00
CA ALA A 94 0.80 -0.57 4.84
C ALA A 94 1.71 -1.09 3.73
N LYS A 95 1.18 -2.01 2.93
CA LYS A 95 1.88 -2.62 1.80
C LYS A 95 0.92 -2.82 0.64
N ASN A 96 1.38 -2.56 -0.58
CA ASN A 96 0.66 -2.91 -1.79
C ASN A 96 1.53 -3.76 -2.70
N ARG A 97 0.88 -4.48 -3.60
CA ARG A 97 1.49 -5.25 -4.68
C ARG A 97 0.64 -5.11 -5.93
N VAL A 98 1.30 -5.02 -7.07
CA VAL A 98 0.62 -5.10 -8.36
C VAL A 98 0.18 -6.55 -8.59
N ALA A 99 -1.01 -6.75 -9.14
CA ALA A 99 -1.52 -8.06 -9.47
C ALA A 99 -0.58 -8.76 -10.47
N PRO A 100 -0.43 -10.09 -10.41
CA PRO A 100 0.39 -10.82 -11.37
C PRO A 100 -0.07 -10.60 -12.82
N LEU A 101 0.86 -10.70 -13.78
CA LEU A 101 0.54 -10.61 -15.21
C LEU A 101 -0.44 -11.69 -15.65
N LYS A 102 -0.33 -12.88 -15.05
CA LYS A 102 -1.34 -13.94 -15.21
C LYS A 102 -2.60 -13.51 -14.47
N SER A 103 -3.67 -13.26 -15.25
CA SER A 103 -4.97 -12.86 -14.71
C SER A 103 -5.44 -13.85 -13.63
N LEU A 104 -5.74 -13.30 -12.45
CA LEU A 104 -6.35 -14.00 -11.34
C LEU A 104 -7.75 -13.44 -11.11
N SER A 105 -8.64 -14.28 -10.58
CA SER A 105 -9.96 -13.80 -10.15
C SER A 105 -9.83 -12.87 -8.95
N ILE A 106 -10.79 -11.96 -8.76
CA ILE A 106 -10.83 -11.05 -7.62
C ILE A 106 -10.76 -11.80 -6.29
N PRO A 107 -11.52 -12.90 -6.06
CA PRO A 107 -11.40 -13.68 -4.82
C PRO A 107 -9.99 -14.24 -4.56
N ARG A 108 -9.24 -14.60 -5.60
CA ARG A 108 -7.84 -15.03 -5.44
C ARG A 108 -6.94 -13.86 -5.05
N LEU A 109 -7.17 -12.68 -5.60
CA LEU A 109 -6.42 -11.47 -5.23
C LEU A 109 -6.75 -11.03 -3.79
N GLU A 110 -8.01 -11.12 -3.36
CA GLU A 110 -8.42 -10.92 -1.96
C GLU A 110 -7.69 -11.90 -1.03
N LEU A 111 -7.63 -13.18 -1.40
CA LEU A 111 -6.86 -14.18 -0.64
C LEU A 111 -5.36 -13.83 -0.59
N MET A 112 -4.78 -13.33 -1.68
CA MET A 112 -3.40 -12.84 -1.69
C MET A 112 -3.22 -11.61 -0.80
N ALA A 113 -4.21 -10.72 -0.73
CA ALA A 113 -4.25 -9.58 0.17
C ALA A 113 -4.25 -10.04 1.64
N CYS A 114 -5.14 -10.98 1.99
CA CYS A 114 -5.16 -11.64 3.30
C CYS A 114 -3.80 -12.27 3.65
N PHE A 115 -3.19 -12.98 2.70
CA PHE A 115 -1.89 -13.62 2.91
C PHE A 115 -0.77 -12.61 3.23
N ILE A 116 -0.67 -11.53 2.46
CA ILE A 116 0.32 -10.48 2.77
C ILE A 116 -0.03 -9.75 4.06
N GLY A 117 -1.31 -9.64 4.41
CA GLY A 117 -1.77 -9.04 5.64
C GLY A 117 -1.39 -9.83 6.87
N ALA A 118 -1.64 -11.14 6.89
CA ALA A 118 -1.20 -12.03 7.96
C ALA A 118 0.32 -11.96 8.17
N ARG A 119 1.10 -11.95 7.08
CA ARG A 119 2.56 -11.78 7.16
C ARG A 119 2.98 -10.41 7.70
N LEU A 120 2.27 -9.35 7.30
CA LEU A 120 2.58 -7.99 7.72
C LEU A 120 2.32 -7.82 9.21
N VAL A 121 1.21 -8.34 9.70
CA VAL A 121 0.80 -8.29 11.11
C VAL A 121 1.74 -9.11 11.97
N ASN A 122 2.10 -10.32 11.58
CA ASN A 122 3.11 -11.10 12.28
C ASN A 122 4.46 -10.37 12.36
N SER A 123 4.84 -9.63 11.30
CA SER A 123 6.04 -8.79 11.34
C SER A 123 5.90 -7.59 12.27
N VAL A 124 4.69 -7.06 12.44
CA VAL A 124 4.40 -5.94 13.35
C VAL A 124 4.44 -6.42 14.80
N ILE A 125 3.77 -7.54 15.10
CA ILE A 125 3.76 -8.16 16.44
C ILE A 125 5.20 -8.45 16.89
N LYS A 126 6.01 -9.09 16.05
CA LYS A 126 7.44 -9.37 16.34
C LYS A 126 8.31 -8.13 16.55
N ALA A 127 7.88 -6.96 16.09
CA ALA A 127 8.62 -5.72 16.28
C ALA A 127 8.13 -4.93 17.52
N ILE A 128 6.98 -5.31 18.08
CA ILE A 128 6.38 -4.71 19.28
C ILE A 128 6.71 -5.55 20.51
N ASP A 129 6.75 -6.89 20.38
CA ASP A 129 7.23 -7.79 21.44
C ASP A 129 8.75 -7.62 21.63
N PRO A 130 9.22 -7.33 22.86
CA PRO A 130 10.65 -7.17 23.17
C PRO A 130 11.45 -8.47 23.15
#